data_AF-X0RX25-F1
#
_entry.id   AF-X0RX25-F1
#
_cell.length_a   1.000
_cell.length_b   1.000
_cell.length_c   1.000
_cell.angle_alpha   90.00
_cell.angle_beta   90.00
_cell.angle_gamma   90.00
#
_symmetry.space_group_name_H-M   'P 1'
#
loop_
_entity.id
_entity.type
_entity.pdbx_description
1 polymer ?
#
loop_
_entity_poly.entity_id
_entity_poly.type
_entity_poly.pdbx_seq_one_letter_code
_entity_poly.pdbx_strand_id
1 'polypeptide(L)'
;MAEGKRLYEEYIQSKDWVKVLSFVSERLPQKADGLPATEREQSDVVHDLLAFLAEEMTRLNREKQSRIRDFLNWLEKEILKGSVEDQKNKTKIKGFHESSFEDLLNVLKKNKAVPDPCPSNTRDTIAGEFSAAMSVLIPLKARIKVTDNLIDQIVYRLYGLTDDEIAIVEGQGI
;
A
#
# COMPACT_ATOMS: atom_id res chain seq x y z
N MET A 1 21.50 8.25 2.19
CA MET A 1 21.03 6.87 1.88
C MET A 1 20.93 5.88 3.06
N ALA A 2 22.01 5.47 3.76
CA ALA A 2 21.94 4.34 4.72
C ALA A 2 21.10 4.60 5.99
N GLU A 3 20.98 5.86 6.43
CA GLU A 3 20.32 6.22 7.68
C GLU A 3 18.79 6.26 7.57
N GLY A 4 18.25 6.87 6.52
CA GLY A 4 16.80 6.91 6.26
C GLY A 4 16.19 5.51 6.04
N LYS A 5 16.94 4.60 5.42
CA LYS A 5 16.52 3.20 5.26
C LYS A 5 16.36 2.49 6.61
N ARG A 6 17.35 2.60 7.51
CA ARG A 6 17.28 1.97 8.86
C ARG A 6 16.11 2.54 9.67
N LEU A 7 15.94 3.86 9.63
CA LEU A 7 14.86 4.55 10.32
C LEU A 7 13.48 4.06 9.83
N TYR A 8 13.33 3.89 8.52
CA TYR A 8 12.12 3.32 7.94
C TYR A 8 11.91 1.85 8.30
N GLU A 9 12.96 1.02 8.29
CA GLU A 9 12.87 -0.38 8.70
C GLU A 9 12.44 -0.52 10.17
N GLU A 10 12.99 0.31 11.06
CA GLU A 10 12.58 0.39 12.46
C GLU A 10 11.11 0.83 12.57
N TYR A 11 10.71 1.86 11.83
CA TYR A 11 9.32 2.33 11.79
C TYR A 11 8.34 1.25 11.33
N ILE A 12 8.70 0.45 10.31
CA ILE A 12 7.83 -0.64 9.85
C ILE A 12 7.55 -1.65 10.97
N GLN A 13 8.51 -1.88 11.87
CA GLN A 13 8.38 -2.80 13.00
C GLN A 13 7.67 -2.16 14.19
N SER A 14 8.07 -0.94 14.59
CA SER A 14 7.58 -0.27 15.80
C SER A 14 6.24 0.42 15.60
N LYS A 15 5.92 0.82 14.35
CA LYS A 15 4.86 1.78 14.00
C LYS A 15 5.00 3.13 14.72
N ASP A 16 6.18 3.40 15.27
CA ASP A 16 6.48 4.62 16.01
C ASP A 16 6.98 5.70 15.04
N TRP A 17 6.05 6.49 14.51
CA TRP A 17 6.39 7.62 13.64
C TRP A 17 6.99 8.79 14.43
N VAL A 18 6.87 8.83 15.77
CA VAL A 18 7.43 9.92 16.60
C VAL A 18 8.94 9.97 16.42
N LYS A 19 9.61 8.81 16.40
CA LYS A 19 11.06 8.74 16.12
C LYS A 19 11.43 9.32 14.76
N VAL A 20 10.62 9.08 13.73
CA VAL A 20 10.86 9.61 12.39
C VAL A 20 10.64 11.12 12.37
N LEU A 21 9.61 11.62 13.03
CA LEU A 21 9.34 13.06 13.15
C LEU A 21 10.38 13.80 13.98
N SER A 22 10.89 13.19 15.05
CA SER A 22 12.02 13.71 15.83
C SER A 22 13.27 13.82 14.96
N PHE A 23 13.58 12.77 14.19
CA PHE A 23 14.68 12.80 13.23
C PHE A 23 14.54 13.94 12.23
N VAL A 24 13.36 14.12 11.61
CA VAL A 24 13.12 15.23 10.67
C VAL A 24 13.26 16.59 11.36
N SER A 25 12.73 16.74 12.58
CA SER A 25 12.77 18.01 13.34
C SER A 25 14.19 18.39 13.77
N GLU A 26 15.02 17.41 14.13
CA GLU A 26 16.44 17.64 14.45
C GLU A 26 17.25 18.11 13.24
N ARG A 27 16.85 17.68 12.03
CA ARG A 27 17.50 18.02 10.76
C ARG A 27 16.98 19.34 10.17
N LEU A 28 15.79 19.77 10.57
CA LEU A 28 15.19 21.04 10.16
C LEU A 28 14.90 21.91 11.39
N PRO A 29 15.93 22.37 12.13
CA PRO A 29 15.73 23.20 13.30
C PRO A 29 15.08 24.54 12.91
N GLN A 30 14.08 24.94 13.68
CA GLN A 30 13.48 26.27 13.61
C GLN A 30 14.08 27.18 14.69
N LYS A 31 14.22 28.46 14.38
CA LYS A 31 14.58 29.50 15.33
C LYS A 31 13.37 29.82 16.22
N ALA A 32 13.61 30.55 17.32
CA ALA A 32 12.55 30.95 18.26
C ALA A 32 11.47 31.87 17.64
N ASP A 33 11.74 32.47 16.48
CA ASP A 33 10.82 33.29 15.69
C ASP A 33 10.07 32.48 14.61
N GLY A 34 10.23 31.15 14.58
CA GLY A 34 9.61 30.25 13.59
C GLY A 34 10.32 30.21 12.24
N LEU A 35 11.40 31.00 12.03
CA LEU A 35 12.16 30.96 10.80
C LEU A 35 13.11 29.75 10.76
N PRO A 36 13.40 29.17 9.58
CA PRO A 36 14.38 28.09 9.46
C PRO A 36 15.76 28.52 9.99
N ALA A 37 16.39 27.68 10.81
CA ALA A 37 17.77 27.87 11.23
C ALA A 37 18.72 27.31 10.14
N THR A 38 18.77 28.00 9.01
CA THR A 38 19.47 27.61 7.77
C THR A 38 20.95 27.28 7.95
N GLU A 39 21.60 27.80 9.00
CA GLU A 39 23.02 27.51 9.33
C GLU A 39 23.26 26.09 9.87
N ARG A 40 22.21 25.42 10.36
CA ARG A 40 22.28 24.05 10.94
C ARG A 40 21.34 23.06 10.23
N GLU A 41 20.72 23.51 9.15
CA GLU A 41 19.72 22.75 8.41
C GLU A 41 20.40 21.65 7.59
N GLN A 42 19.83 20.45 7.67
CA GLN A 42 20.22 19.27 6.90
C GLN A 42 19.05 18.85 6.00
N SER A 43 18.59 19.81 5.18
CA SER A 43 17.45 19.65 4.27
C SER A 43 17.70 18.58 3.20
N ASP A 44 18.94 18.45 2.76
CA ASP A 44 19.41 17.39 1.88
C ASP A 44 19.10 15.99 2.46
N VAL A 45 19.29 15.80 3.77
CA VAL A 45 18.99 14.53 4.45
C VAL A 45 17.49 14.23 4.46
N VAL A 46 16.64 15.25 4.62
CA VAL A 46 15.18 15.07 4.59
C VAL A 46 14.68 14.82 3.16
N HIS A 47 15.26 15.50 2.16
CA HIS A 47 14.99 15.22 0.76
C HIS A 47 15.42 13.80 0.36
N ASP A 48 16.59 13.34 0.81
CA ASP A 48 17.05 11.97 0.64
C ASP A 48 16.06 10.95 1.24
N LEU A 49 15.54 11.24 2.44
CA LEU A 49 14.54 10.40 3.09
C LEU A 49 13.24 10.33 2.27
N LEU A 50 12.72 11.48 1.82
CA LEU A 50 11.52 11.54 1.01
C LEU A 50 11.69 10.84 -0.34
N ALA A 51 12.84 11.02 -1.00
CA ALA A 51 13.18 10.33 -2.23
C ALA A 51 13.18 8.81 -2.01
N PHE A 52 13.82 8.34 -0.93
CA PHE A 52 13.81 6.93 -0.55
C PHE A 52 12.39 6.40 -0.29
N LEU A 53 11.54 7.14 0.43
CA LEU A 53 10.16 6.74 0.70
C LEU A 53 9.32 6.67 -0.60
N ALA A 54 9.53 7.60 -1.53
CA ALA A 54 8.88 7.59 -2.84
C ALA A 54 9.32 6.40 -3.71
N GLU A 55 10.62 6.07 -3.68
CA GLU A 55 11.16 4.87 -4.32
C GLU A 55 10.56 3.58 -3.71
N GLU A 56 10.47 3.50 -2.38
CA GLU A 56 9.84 2.38 -1.67
C GLU A 56 8.35 2.25 -2.03
N MET A 57 7.60 3.36 -2.08
CA MET A 57 6.20 3.36 -2.53
C MET A 57 6.06 2.84 -3.96
N THR A 58 6.96 3.27 -4.85
CA THR A 58 6.99 2.79 -6.24
C THR A 58 7.28 1.28 -6.28
N ARG A 59 8.26 0.81 -5.51
CA ARG A 59 8.64 -0.60 -5.41
C ARG A 59 7.49 -1.46 -4.89
N LEU A 60 6.87 -1.08 -3.77
CA LEU A 60 5.76 -1.80 -3.15
C LEU A 60 4.53 -1.84 -4.08
N ASN A 61 4.22 -0.73 -4.76
CA ASN A 61 3.13 -0.72 -5.72
C ASN A 61 3.42 -1.60 -6.94
N ARG A 62 4.66 -1.63 -7.45
CA ARG A 62 5.04 -2.57 -8.53
C ARG A 62 4.88 -4.02 -8.10
N GLU A 63 5.31 -4.36 -6.88
CA GLU A 63 5.18 -5.71 -6.31
C GLU A 63 3.71 -6.12 -6.16
N LYS A 64 2.87 -5.24 -5.59
CA LYS A 64 1.41 -5.42 -5.52
C LYS A 64 0.81 -5.68 -6.89
N GLN A 65 1.12 -4.83 -7.88
CA GLN A 65 0.59 -4.97 -9.23
C GLN A 65 1.10 -6.24 -9.93
N SER A 66 2.34 -6.67 -9.64
CA SER A 66 2.85 -7.94 -10.15
C SER A 66 2.03 -9.11 -9.61
N ARG A 67 1.81 -9.17 -8.29
CA ARG A 67 1.06 -10.27 -7.70
C ARG A 67 -0.38 -10.35 -8.19
N ILE A 68 -1.02 -9.20 -8.41
CA ILE A 68 -2.36 -9.13 -9.02
C ILE A 68 -2.32 -9.69 -10.44
N ARG A 69 -1.36 -9.25 -11.27
CA ARG A 69 -1.21 -9.76 -12.65
C ARG A 69 -0.95 -11.25 -12.69
N ASP A 70 -0.11 -11.77 -11.80
CA ASP A 70 0.23 -13.19 -11.77
C ASP A 70 -1.02 -14.05 -11.48
N PHE A 71 -1.83 -13.64 -10.50
CA PHE A 71 -3.10 -14.30 -10.21
C PHE A 71 -4.09 -14.21 -11.38
N LEU A 72 -4.24 -13.04 -11.99
CA LEU A 72 -5.16 -12.87 -13.13
C LEU A 72 -4.71 -13.68 -14.35
N ASN A 73 -3.41 -13.70 -14.65
CA ASN A 73 -2.85 -14.51 -15.73
C ASN A 73 -3.08 -16.00 -15.49
N TRP A 74 -2.92 -16.46 -14.25
CA TRP A 74 -3.25 -17.83 -13.88
C TRP A 74 -4.76 -18.10 -14.07
N LEU A 75 -5.62 -17.19 -13.60
CA LEU A 75 -7.07 -17.32 -13.70
C LEU A 75 -7.54 -17.38 -15.17
N GLU A 76 -6.97 -16.53 -16.04
CA GLU A 76 -7.23 -16.53 -17.48
C GLU A 76 -6.86 -17.87 -18.14
N LYS A 77 -5.69 -18.41 -17.78
CA LYS A 77 -5.17 -19.66 -18.36
C LYS A 77 -5.85 -20.91 -17.83
N GLU A 78 -6.11 -20.97 -16.53
CA GLU A 78 -6.54 -22.21 -15.87
C GLU A 78 -8.06 -22.31 -15.74
N ILE A 79 -8.75 -21.18 -15.53
CA ILE A 79 -10.18 -21.18 -15.20
C ILE A 79 -11.01 -20.57 -16.34
N LEU A 80 -10.70 -19.35 -16.77
CA LEU A 80 -11.52 -18.64 -17.77
C LEU A 80 -11.33 -19.19 -19.19
N LYS A 81 -10.14 -19.73 -19.50
CA LYS A 81 -9.73 -20.15 -20.85
C LYS A 81 -9.92 -19.02 -21.88
N GLY A 82 -9.61 -17.80 -21.46
CA GLY A 82 -9.86 -16.56 -22.21
C GLY A 82 -9.53 -15.33 -21.37
N SER A 83 -9.74 -14.13 -21.92
CA SER A 83 -9.40 -12.90 -21.20
C SER A 83 -10.44 -12.53 -20.15
N VAL A 84 -9.98 -11.95 -19.03
CA VAL A 84 -10.81 -11.26 -18.04
C VAL A 84 -11.57 -10.10 -18.69
N GLU A 85 -11.03 -9.47 -19.74
CA GLU A 85 -11.66 -8.32 -20.40
C GLU A 85 -12.98 -8.66 -21.10
N ASP A 86 -13.18 -9.95 -21.45
CA ASP A 86 -14.38 -10.48 -22.09
C ASP A 86 -15.47 -10.88 -21.07
N GLN A 87 -15.16 -10.83 -19.78
CA GLN A 87 -16.06 -11.28 -18.71
C GLN A 87 -17.00 -10.16 -18.24
N LYS A 88 -18.23 -10.54 -17.87
CA LYS A 88 -19.14 -9.66 -17.12
C LYS A 88 -18.59 -9.44 -15.71
N ASN A 89 -18.77 -8.22 -15.18
CA ASN A 89 -18.21 -7.81 -13.89
C ASN A 89 -16.67 -7.93 -13.81
N LYS A 90 -15.98 -7.74 -14.94
CA LYS A 90 -14.51 -7.79 -15.01
C LYS A 90 -13.79 -6.91 -13.99
N THR A 91 -14.36 -5.77 -13.61
CA THR A 91 -13.81 -4.91 -12.54
C THR A 91 -13.74 -5.62 -11.20
N LYS A 92 -14.74 -6.43 -10.85
CA LYS A 92 -14.72 -7.27 -9.63
C LYS A 92 -13.71 -8.40 -9.73
N ILE A 93 -13.53 -8.99 -10.91
CA ILE A 93 -12.50 -10.03 -11.12
C ILE A 93 -11.11 -9.42 -10.97
N LYS A 94 -10.84 -8.27 -11.60
CA LYS A 94 -9.56 -7.55 -11.51
C LYS A 94 -9.27 -7.08 -10.08
N GLY A 95 -10.31 -6.63 -9.37
CA GLY A 95 -10.27 -6.22 -7.96
C GLY A 95 -10.54 -7.37 -6.97
N PHE A 96 -10.22 -8.63 -7.30
CA PHE A 96 -10.52 -9.78 -6.43
C PHE A 96 -10.01 -9.59 -5.00
N HIS A 97 -8.88 -8.92 -4.84
CA HIS A 97 -8.20 -8.63 -3.58
C HIS A 97 -8.90 -7.58 -2.70
N GLU A 98 -10.03 -7.04 -3.15
CA GLU A 98 -10.88 -6.11 -2.41
C GLU A 98 -12.14 -6.79 -1.86
N SER A 99 -12.32 -8.08 -2.17
CA SER A 99 -13.52 -8.85 -1.86
C SER A 99 -13.17 -10.23 -1.33
N SER A 100 -14.19 -10.99 -0.92
CA SER A 100 -14.00 -12.35 -0.42
C SER A 100 -13.79 -13.35 -1.57
N PHE A 101 -13.26 -14.53 -1.22
CA PHE A 101 -13.19 -15.66 -2.16
C PHE A 101 -14.58 -16.03 -2.73
N GLU A 102 -15.64 -15.97 -1.90
CA GLU A 102 -16.99 -16.27 -2.35
C GLU A 102 -17.51 -15.25 -3.35
N ASP A 103 -17.17 -13.97 -3.20
CA ASP A 103 -17.52 -12.94 -4.17
C ASP A 103 -16.89 -13.22 -5.54
N LEU A 104 -15.60 -13.58 -5.55
CA LEU A 104 -14.91 -13.97 -6.78
C LEU A 104 -15.57 -15.22 -7.39
N LEU A 105 -15.79 -16.27 -6.60
CA LEU A 105 -16.38 -17.52 -7.09
C LEU A 105 -17.78 -17.30 -7.67
N ASN A 106 -18.60 -16.47 -7.03
CA ASN A 106 -19.91 -16.09 -7.51
C ASN A 106 -19.85 -15.37 -8.86
N VAL A 107 -18.84 -14.51 -9.07
CA VAL A 107 -18.63 -13.85 -10.37
C VAL A 107 -18.20 -14.86 -11.44
N LEU A 108 -17.33 -15.82 -11.10
CA LEU A 108 -16.88 -16.87 -12.03
C LEU A 108 -18.04 -17.77 -12.47
N LYS A 109 -18.91 -18.18 -11.53
CA LYS A 109 -20.13 -18.95 -11.81
C LYS A 109 -21.09 -18.20 -12.74
N LYS A 110 -21.33 -16.91 -12.47
CA LYS A 110 -22.20 -16.06 -13.31
C LYS A 110 -21.68 -15.91 -14.74
N ASN A 111 -20.36 -15.97 -14.93
CA ASN A 111 -19.73 -15.96 -16.24
C ASN A 111 -19.66 -17.35 -16.89
N LYS A 112 -20.18 -18.40 -16.24
CA LYS A 112 -20.08 -19.80 -16.67
C LYS A 112 -18.63 -20.30 -16.85
N ALA A 113 -17.66 -19.61 -16.25
CA ALA A 113 -16.27 -20.05 -16.23
C ALA A 113 -16.08 -21.26 -15.31
N VAL A 114 -16.95 -21.42 -14.31
CA VAL A 114 -17.05 -22.62 -13.47
C VAL A 114 -18.52 -23.07 -13.41
N PRO A 115 -18.79 -24.39 -13.32
CA PRO A 115 -20.14 -24.90 -13.12
C PRO A 115 -20.77 -24.42 -11.81
N ASP A 116 -22.11 -24.46 -11.75
CA ASP A 116 -22.88 -24.24 -10.52
C ASP A 116 -23.83 -25.44 -10.29
N PRO A 117 -23.59 -26.29 -9.27
CA PRO A 117 -22.57 -26.16 -8.22
C PRO A 117 -21.14 -26.38 -8.72
N CYS A 118 -20.18 -25.65 -8.14
CA CYS A 118 -18.76 -25.75 -8.49
C CYS A 118 -18.16 -27.04 -7.91
N PRO A 119 -17.48 -27.88 -8.73
CA PRO A 119 -16.77 -29.06 -8.24
C PRO A 119 -15.72 -28.72 -7.17
N SER A 120 -15.59 -29.56 -6.14
CA SER A 120 -14.67 -29.32 -5.01
C SER A 120 -13.23 -29.17 -5.46
N ASN A 121 -12.74 -30.01 -6.38
CA ASN A 121 -11.38 -29.92 -6.90
C ASN A 121 -11.09 -28.56 -7.57
N THR A 122 -12.03 -28.04 -8.36
CA THR A 122 -11.93 -26.72 -8.99
C THR A 122 -11.99 -25.62 -7.95
N ARG A 123 -12.93 -25.70 -7.00
CA ARG A 123 -13.07 -24.74 -5.91
C ARG A 123 -11.80 -24.66 -5.06
N ASP A 124 -11.24 -25.80 -4.66
CA ASP A 124 -10.05 -25.88 -3.81
C ASP A 124 -8.81 -25.34 -4.53
N THR A 125 -8.71 -25.59 -5.83
CA THR A 125 -7.64 -25.02 -6.67
C THR A 125 -7.71 -23.49 -6.70
N ILE A 126 -8.90 -22.92 -6.94
CA ILE A 126 -9.07 -21.46 -6.95
C ILE A 126 -8.84 -20.89 -5.55
N ALA A 127 -9.33 -21.56 -4.51
CA ALA A 127 -9.15 -21.13 -3.12
C ALA A 127 -7.66 -21.11 -2.72
N GLY A 128 -6.89 -22.11 -3.14
CA GLY A 128 -5.46 -22.19 -2.89
C GLY A 128 -4.70 -21.02 -3.53
N GLU A 129 -4.94 -20.75 -4.81
CA GLU A 129 -4.30 -19.65 -5.53
C GLU A 129 -4.75 -18.29 -5.03
N PHE A 130 -6.03 -18.13 -4.70
CA PHE A 130 -6.55 -16.91 -4.08
C PHE A 130 -5.89 -16.67 -2.73
N SER A 131 -5.82 -17.69 -1.88
CA SER A 131 -5.19 -17.61 -0.56
C SER A 131 -3.70 -17.28 -0.67
N ALA A 132 -2.99 -17.92 -1.59
CA ALA A 132 -1.59 -17.63 -1.88
C ALA A 132 -1.39 -16.20 -2.43
N ALA A 133 -2.36 -15.66 -3.18
CA ALA A 133 -2.30 -14.27 -3.64
C ALA A 133 -2.51 -13.29 -2.47
N MET A 134 -3.52 -13.56 -1.66
CA MET A 134 -3.88 -12.72 -0.52
C MET A 134 -2.82 -12.72 0.58
N SER A 135 -2.13 -13.84 0.83
CA SER A 135 -1.05 -13.90 1.82
C SER A 135 0.11 -12.94 1.52
N VAL A 136 0.30 -12.59 0.25
CA VAL A 136 1.28 -11.59 -0.21
C VAL A 136 0.66 -10.19 -0.28
N LEU A 137 -0.56 -10.07 -0.82
CA LEU A 137 -1.21 -8.78 -1.03
C LEU A 137 -1.61 -8.08 0.26
N ILE A 138 -2.04 -8.83 1.29
CA ILE A 138 -2.43 -8.26 2.59
C ILE A 138 -1.26 -7.49 3.25
N PRO A 139 -0.09 -8.11 3.51
CA PRO A 139 1.02 -7.40 4.12
C PRO A 139 1.57 -6.28 3.21
N LEU A 140 1.56 -6.45 1.89
CA LEU A 140 1.95 -5.37 0.97
C LEU A 140 1.04 -4.15 1.06
N LYS A 141 -0.29 -4.34 1.06
CA LYS A 141 -1.26 -3.26 1.22
C LYS A 141 -1.11 -2.56 2.56
N ALA A 142 -0.89 -3.31 3.63
CA ALA A 142 -0.64 -2.74 4.95
C ALA A 142 0.65 -1.91 4.97
N ARG A 143 1.73 -2.40 4.34
CA ARG A 143 2.99 -1.66 4.23
C ARG A 143 2.83 -0.38 3.42
N ILE A 144 2.18 -0.45 2.26
CA ILE A 144 1.89 0.74 1.44
C ILE A 144 1.15 1.80 2.26
N LYS A 145 0.08 1.42 2.96
CA LYS A 145 -0.69 2.35 3.80
C LYS A 145 0.16 2.98 4.90
N VAL A 146 0.99 2.18 5.57
CA VAL A 146 1.88 2.67 6.62
C VAL A 146 2.91 3.65 6.07
N THR A 147 3.47 3.39 4.89
CA THR A 147 4.42 4.29 4.24
C THR A 147 3.76 5.59 3.77
N ASP A 148 2.55 5.51 3.23
CA ASP A 148 1.73 6.65 2.81
C ASP A 148 1.45 7.58 4.00
N ASN A 149 0.94 7.02 5.11
CA ASN A 149 0.74 7.76 6.34
C ASN A 149 2.04 8.40 6.86
N LEU A 150 3.18 7.72 6.76
CA LEU A 150 4.46 8.30 7.19
C LEU A 150 4.83 9.51 6.33
N ILE A 151 4.65 9.41 5.02
CA ILE A 151 4.92 10.52 4.09
C ILE A 151 4.01 11.70 4.44
N ASP A 152 2.71 11.46 4.68
CA ASP A 152 1.77 12.51 5.07
C ASP A 152 2.20 13.22 6.35
N GLN A 153 2.59 12.46 7.38
CA GLN A 153 3.06 13.03 8.65
C GLN A 153 4.35 13.86 8.48
N ILE A 154 5.28 13.41 7.64
CA ILE A 154 6.48 14.20 7.30
C ILE A 154 6.06 15.47 6.56
N VAL A 155 5.15 15.39 5.60
CA VAL A 155 4.64 16.54 4.84
C VAL A 155 3.94 17.55 5.76
N TYR A 156 3.03 17.12 6.63
CA TYR A 156 2.37 17.99 7.61
C TYR A 156 3.39 18.73 8.47
N ARG A 157 4.43 18.02 8.92
CA ARG A 157 5.53 18.63 9.69
C ARG A 157 6.30 19.67 8.88
N LEU A 158 6.56 19.43 7.61
CA LEU A 158 7.24 20.37 6.71
C LEU A 158 6.41 21.63 6.44
N TYR A 159 5.08 21.50 6.40
CA TYR A 159 4.16 22.64 6.28
C TYR A 159 3.81 23.30 7.62
N GLY A 160 4.30 22.75 8.74
CA GLY A 160 4.08 23.30 10.08
C GLY A 160 2.65 23.16 10.60
N LEU A 161 1.90 22.15 10.12
CA LEU A 161 0.52 21.93 10.57
C LEU A 161 0.49 21.53 12.05
N THR A 162 -0.52 22.04 12.73
CA THR A 162 -0.92 21.65 14.08
C THR A 162 -1.76 20.37 14.06
N ASP A 163 -1.89 19.71 15.21
CA ASP A 163 -2.71 18.50 15.34
C ASP A 163 -4.17 18.75 14.94
N ASP A 164 -4.69 19.96 15.21
CA ASP A 164 -6.05 20.36 14.81
C ASP A 164 -6.18 20.49 13.28
N GLU A 165 -5.19 21.08 12.61
CA GLU A 165 -5.17 21.17 11.15
C GLU A 165 -5.02 19.81 10.49
N ILE A 166 -4.20 18.92 11.07
CA ILE A 166 -4.05 17.53 10.61
C ILE A 166 -5.39 16.79 10.74
N ALA A 167 -6.08 16.92 11.87
CA ALA A 167 -7.38 16.27 12.09
C ALA A 167 -8.44 16.71 11.07
N ILE A 168 -8.43 17.98 10.65
CA ILE A 168 -9.29 18.49 9.57
C ILE A 168 -8.93 17.83 8.24
N VAL A 169 -7.64 17.74 7.89
CA VAL A 169 -7.18 17.14 6.61
C VAL A 169 -7.46 15.64 6.56
N GLU A 170 -7.28 14.92 7.66
CA GLU A 170 -7.57 13.48 7.75
C GLU A 170 -9.08 13.17 7.84
N GLY A 171 -9.94 14.19 7.84
CA GLY A 171 -11.39 14.03 7.94
C GLY A 171 -11.86 13.49 9.31
N GLN A 172 -11.04 13.66 10.34
CA GLN A 172 -11.34 13.28 11.73
C GLN A 172 -11.97 14.44 12.51
N GLY A 173 -11.91 15.66 11.98
CA GLY A 173 -12.47 16.87 12.56
C GLY A 173 -13.87 17.22 12.07
N ILE A 174 -14.84 16.28 12.04
CA ILE A 174 -16.29 16.56 12.00
C ILE A 174 -17.07 15.44 12.70
#